data_AF-A0A1W1Y7N0-F1
#
_entry.id   AF-A0A1W1Y7N0-F1
#
_cell.length_a   1.000
_cell.length_b   1.000
_cell.length_c   1.000
_cell.angle_alpha   90.00
_cell.angle_beta   90.00
_cell.angle_gamma   90.00
#
_symmetry.space_group_name_H-M   'P 1'
#
loop_
_entity.id
_entity.type
_entity.pdbx_description
1 polymer ?
#
loop_
_entity_poly.entity_id
_entity_poly.type
_entity_poly.pdbx_seq_one_letter_code
_entity_poly.pdbx_strand_id
1 'polypeptide(L)' 'GCVHRLHNPGKIDLKLIEVQVGSYTGEDDIVRIEDVYARS' A
#
# COMPACT_ATOMS: atom_id res chain seq x y z
N GLY A 1 -0.24 16.32 -1.53
CA GLY A 1 0.30 14.96 -1.73
C GLY A 1 0.41 14.68 -3.21
N CYS A 2 1.26 13.74 -3.60
CA CYS A 2 1.34 13.26 -4.98
C CYS A 2 1.07 11.75 -5.01
N VAL A 3 0.57 11.29 -6.15
CA VAL A 3 0.27 9.87 -6.37
C VAL A 3 1.58 9.12 -6.60
N HIS A 4 1.76 8.01 -5.90
CA HIS A 4 2.93 7.16 -6.03
C HIS A 4 2.51 5.69 -6.21
N ARG A 5 3.32 4.93 -6.95
CA ARG A 5 3.17 3.47 -7.13
C ARG A 5 4.51 2.78 -6.94
N LEU A 6 4.52 1.75 -6.09
CA LEU A 6 5.67 0.86 -5.92
C LEU A 6 5.51 -0.36 -6.84
N HIS A 7 6.57 -0.74 -7.55
CA HIS A 7 6.64 -1.97 -8.33
C HIS A 7 7.98 -2.66 -8.05
N ASN A 8 7.98 -3.99 -7.93
CA ASN A 8 9.20 -4.79 -7.80
C ASN A 8 9.53 -5.44 -9.16
N PRO A 9 10.41 -4.84 -9.98
CA PRO A 9 10.84 -5.43 -11.26
C PRO A 9 11.89 -6.54 -11.09
N GLY A 10 12.40 -6.74 -9.87
CA GLY A 10 13.42 -7.73 -9.56
C GLY A 10 12.88 -9.16 -9.58
N LYS A 11 13.79 -10.12 -9.73
CA LYS A 11 13.47 -11.57 -9.63
C LYS A 11 13.53 -12.09 -8.19
N ILE A 12 13.79 -11.21 -7.22
CA ILE A 12 13.90 -11.53 -5.80
C ILE A 12 12.68 -10.94 -5.09
N ASP A 13 12.15 -11.68 -4.12
CA ASP A 13 11.05 -11.24 -3.27
C ASP A 13 11.38 -9.94 -2.54
N LEU A 14 10.54 -8.92 -2.79
CA LEU A 14 10.53 -7.71 -1.98
C LEU A 14 9.73 -7.98 -0.69
N LYS A 15 10.28 -7.59 0.46
CA LYS A 15 9.55 -7.55 1.73
C LYS A 15 9.29 -6.09 2.08
N LEU A 16 8.02 -5.73 2.23
CA LEU A 16 7.59 -4.40 2.69
C LEU A 16 7.12 -4.53 4.14
N ILE A 17 7.56 -3.62 5.00
CA ILE A 17 7.12 -3.53 6.39
C ILE A 17 6.43 -2.19 6.55
N GLU A 18 5.16 -2.22 6.92
CA GLU A 18 4.40 -1.03 7.30
C GLU A 18 4.23 -1.05 8.83
N VAL A 19 4.55 0.07 9.47
CA VAL A 19 4.39 0.25 10.91
C VAL A 19 3.39 1.36 11.14
N GLN A 20 2.30 1.02 11.82
CA GLN A 20 1.30 1.98 12.26
C GLN A 20 1.51 2.28 13.76
N VAL A 21 1.39 3.54 14.14
CA VAL A 21 1.57 4.01 15.54
C VAL A 21 0.37 4.87 15.92
N GLY A 22 -0.24 4.58 17.08
CA GLY A 22 -1.38 5.32 17.61
C GLY A 22 -2.60 4.42 17.85
N SER A 23 -3.69 5.03 18.34
CA SER A 23 -4.96 4.32 18.57
C SER A 23 -5.81 4.17 17.32
N TYR A 24 -5.41 4.81 16.22
CA TYR A 24 -6.12 4.81 14.96
C TYR A 24 -5.42 3.88 13.96
N THR A 25 -6.09 2.78 13.62
CA THR A 25 -5.63 1.78 12.67
C THR A 25 -6.65 1.57 11.54
N GLY A 26 -7.54 2.55 11.34
CA GLY A 26 -8.52 2.52 10.25
C GLY A 26 -7.84 2.81 8.91
N GLU A 27 -8.36 2.23 7.84
CA GLU A 27 -7.87 2.45 6.47
C GLU A 27 -8.68 3.52 5.70
N ASP A 28 -9.58 4.25 6.35
CA ASP A 28 -10.46 5.24 5.70
C ASP A 28 -9.72 6.46 5.13
N ASP A 29 -8.54 6.77 5.66
CA ASP A 29 -7.62 7.78 5.13
C ASP A 29 -6.86 7.30 3.87
N ILE A 30 -7.06 6.05 3.42
CA ILE A 30 -6.37 5.45 2.27
C ILE A 30 -7.28 5.47 1.04
N VAL A 31 -6.98 6.37 0.10
CA VAL A 31 -7.64 6.40 -1.21
C VAL A 31 -6.92 5.46 -2.19
N ARG A 32 -7.58 4.35 -2.57
CA ARG A 32 -7.07 3.40 -3.57
C ARG A 32 -7.48 3.85 -4.98
N ILE A 33 -6.50 4.19 -5.82
CA ILE A 33 -6.73 4.81 -7.14
C ILE A 33 -6.94 3.76 -8.24
N GLU A 34 -6.19 2.66 -8.18
CA GLU A 34 -6.32 1.53 -9.11
C GLU A 34 -6.29 0.23 -8.30
N ASP A 35 -7.36 -0.55 -8.38
CA ASP A 35 -7.39 -1.91 -7.85
C ASP A 35 -7.25 -2.94 -8.98
N VAL A 36 -6.03 -3.07 -9.47
CA VAL A 36 -5.65 -4.10 -10.46
C VAL A 36 -5.70 -5.53 -9.89
N TYR A 37 -5.95 -5.68 -8.58
CA TYR A 37 -6.00 -6.98 -7.91
C TYR A 37 -7.42 -7.39 -7.48
N ALA A 38 -8.45 -6.57 -7.77
CA ALA A 38 -9.86 -6.84 -7.49
C ALA A 38 -10.14 -7.32 -6.06
N ARG A 39 -9.57 -6.64 -5.06
CA ARG A 39 -9.75 -6.94 -3.64
C ARG A 39 -10.95 -6.15 -3.13
N SER A 40 -12.03 -6.86 -2.82
CA SER A 40 -13.31 -6.36 -2.30
C SER A 40 -13.18 -5.63 -0.97
#